data_AF-A0A952CU82-F1
#
_entry.id   AF-A0A952CU82-F1
#
_cell.length_a   1.000
_cell.length_b   1.000
_cell.length_c   1.000
_cell.angle_alpha   90.00
_cell.angle_beta   90.00
_cell.angle_gamma   90.00
#
_symmetry.space_group_name_H-M   'P 1'
#
loop_
_entity.id
_entity.type
_entity.pdbx_description
1 polymer ?
#
loop_
_entity_poly.entity_id
_entity_poly.type
_entity_poly.pdbx_seq_one_letter_code
_entity_poly.pdbx_strand_id
1 'polypeptide(L)'
;MKRGARAGKKRPTTHRLDIEAVGLVVLTVGAFLAGVLVPQLPSGELGLTVRRALTGRLGIGAYALPLPFVVLGALFLVRRSPRWWPRATLGYLLLVAGAWGVVAAASPAAAGDWGRGLREWLGGAWGALAAVPAVVIASVGLDLLAGWPPTRLLRAGLAALVTGLKRAWRWLVATRETARRRAAFQADVALARRALTEVGRDLEALAELYPGSRELEHWQDDVKAARSRLAEATPALLREVRADLSAWQSAVAGFTKDRAADLAVQVDSERARPPAGDDPFGARATTFEVWAADVKRQLADPVGQRGRAADALDRLRKTLLLEATALLERNRRASRERDVDKRALKGMSPRQLAGASRGHQRRLAELRAMEAEAEALEAVTARFDGWRPVLEELDATLAAHHAHPLVADFHATLAAEIDAQGRRLLGDRDHVLAALRAVAHRAALDAEAAAVRAAEERQAAAMAAAAAPGPDAGWQTALIGDGELPPDGGAGPAAAQTGGRGHAPAGGAGNPDAGAAA
;
A
#
# COMPACT_ATOMS: atom_id res chain seq x y z
N MET A 1 -11.18 -122.59 -21.51
CA MET A 1 -10.06 -122.87 -22.44
C MET A 1 -8.74 -122.49 -21.77
N LYS A 2 -7.80 -123.44 -21.84
CA LYS A 2 -6.33 -123.37 -21.73
C LYS A 2 -5.64 -122.63 -20.56
N ARG A 3 -5.11 -123.49 -19.67
CA ARG A 3 -3.96 -123.33 -18.76
C ARG A 3 -2.81 -122.52 -19.37
N GLY A 4 -2.17 -121.70 -18.54
CA GLY A 4 -0.87 -121.10 -18.80
C GLY A 4 -0.17 -120.82 -17.47
N ALA A 5 0.96 -121.48 -17.26
CA ALA A 5 1.66 -121.65 -16.00
C ALA A 5 2.14 -120.34 -15.35
N ARG A 6 2.12 -120.34 -14.00
CA ARG A 6 2.92 -119.46 -13.15
C ARG A 6 4.40 -119.67 -13.49
N ALA A 7 4.96 -118.80 -14.31
CA ALA A 7 6.40 -118.63 -14.45
C ALA A 7 6.84 -117.57 -13.43
N GLY A 8 7.59 -118.00 -12.43
CA GLY A 8 8.19 -117.15 -11.41
C GLY A 8 9.02 -116.05 -12.07
N LYS A 9 8.52 -114.81 -11.96
CA LYS A 9 9.30 -113.61 -12.27
C LYS A 9 10.43 -113.59 -11.25
N LYS A 10 11.65 -113.95 -11.69
CA LYS A 10 12.89 -113.74 -10.95
C LYS A 10 12.89 -112.26 -10.52
N ARG A 11 12.61 -112.01 -9.24
CA ARG A 11 12.94 -110.74 -8.62
C ARG A 11 14.44 -110.58 -8.84
N PRO A 12 14.93 -109.50 -9.45
CA PRO A 12 16.34 -109.19 -9.32
C PRO A 12 16.61 -109.13 -7.82
N THR A 13 17.59 -109.91 -7.38
CA THR A 13 18.21 -109.86 -6.05
C THR A 13 18.76 -108.46 -5.88
N THR A 14 17.87 -107.54 -5.52
CA THR A 14 18.24 -106.25 -4.97
C THR A 14 18.81 -106.60 -3.60
N HIS A 15 20.12 -106.42 -3.47
CA HIS A 15 20.82 -106.35 -2.20
C HIS A 15 19.88 -105.73 -1.17
N ARG A 16 19.30 -106.55 -0.28
CA ARG A 16 18.79 -106.03 0.99
C ARG A 16 20.05 -105.65 1.73
N LEU A 17 20.52 -104.43 1.49
CA LEU A 17 21.46 -103.75 2.36
C LEU A 17 20.96 -104.00 3.79
N ASP A 18 21.77 -104.65 4.62
CA ASP A 18 21.44 -104.80 6.03
C ASP A 18 21.34 -103.41 6.63
N ILE A 19 20.12 -102.91 6.73
CA ILE A 19 19.80 -101.58 7.26
C ILE A 19 20.35 -101.45 8.68
N GLU A 20 20.45 -102.56 9.41
CA GLU A 20 21.09 -102.65 10.72
C GLU A 20 22.60 -102.40 10.65
N ALA A 21 23.30 -103.02 9.68
CA ALA A 21 24.74 -102.79 9.48
C ALA A 21 25.01 -101.34 9.06
N VAL A 22 24.19 -100.81 8.14
CA VAL A 22 24.24 -99.39 7.75
C VAL A 22 23.93 -98.47 8.94
N GLY A 23 22.91 -98.81 9.74
CA GLY A 23 22.52 -98.07 10.93
C GLY A 23 23.60 -98.07 12.00
N LEU A 24 24.27 -99.21 12.23
CA LEU A 24 25.40 -99.33 13.13
C LEU A 24 26.56 -98.45 12.65
N VAL A 25 26.93 -98.52 11.36
CA VAL A 25 28.00 -97.67 10.80
C VAL A 25 27.66 -96.18 10.97
N VAL A 26 26.44 -95.78 10.63
CA VAL A 26 25.96 -94.40 10.75
C VAL A 26 25.93 -93.93 12.21
N LEU A 27 25.46 -94.77 13.14
CA LEU A 27 25.47 -94.49 14.58
C LEU A 27 26.90 -94.37 15.11
N THR A 28 27.80 -95.24 14.68
CA THR A 28 29.22 -95.24 15.09
C THR A 28 29.90 -93.97 14.61
N VAL A 29 29.63 -93.54 13.38
CA VAL A 29 30.11 -92.25 12.85
C VAL A 29 29.54 -91.08 13.68
N GLY A 30 28.24 -91.10 14.00
CA GLY A 30 27.62 -90.07 14.84
C GLY A 30 28.22 -90.01 16.25
N ALA A 31 28.39 -91.16 16.91
CA ALA A 31 28.97 -91.27 18.23
C ALA A 31 30.46 -90.87 18.24
N PHE A 32 31.21 -91.26 17.21
CA PHE A 32 32.59 -90.83 17.00
C PHE A 32 32.68 -89.31 16.85
N LEU A 33 31.86 -88.71 15.97
CA LEU A 33 31.83 -87.26 15.76
C LEU A 33 31.42 -86.53 17.05
N ALA A 34 30.43 -87.03 17.78
CA ALA A 34 30.03 -86.46 19.08
C ALA A 34 31.19 -86.53 20.09
N GLY A 35 31.83 -87.69 20.23
CA GLY A 35 32.94 -87.89 21.16
C GLY A 35 34.17 -87.05 20.84
N VAL A 36 34.50 -86.90 19.55
CA VAL A 36 35.60 -86.05 19.08
C VAL A 36 35.31 -84.57 19.30
N LEU A 37 34.07 -84.13 19.10
CA LEU A 37 33.69 -82.71 19.23
C LEU A 37 33.51 -82.27 20.69
N VAL A 38 33.21 -83.17 21.64
CA VAL A 38 33.11 -82.81 23.07
C VAL A 38 34.49 -82.41 23.62
N PRO A 39 34.67 -81.17 24.13
CA PRO A 39 35.99 -80.67 24.56
C PRO A 39 36.59 -81.47 25.73
N GLN A 40 35.72 -82.02 26.57
CA GLN A 40 36.05 -82.64 27.86
C GLN A 40 36.53 -84.10 27.73
N LEU A 41 36.37 -84.72 26.57
CA LEU A 41 36.81 -86.10 26.36
C LEU A 41 38.25 -86.14 25.82
N PRO A 42 39.14 -86.95 26.42
CA PRO A 42 40.49 -87.14 25.92
C PRO A 42 40.44 -87.92 24.60
N SER A 43 40.41 -87.18 23.50
CA SER A 43 40.62 -87.74 22.16
C SER A 43 42.10 -87.62 21.84
N GLY A 44 42.74 -88.71 21.39
CA GLY A 44 44.17 -88.69 21.02
C GLY A 44 44.49 -87.69 19.91
N GLU A 45 45.75 -87.59 19.47
CA GLU A 45 46.21 -86.58 18.51
C GLU A 45 45.36 -86.51 17.22
N LEU A 46 44.91 -87.66 16.71
CA LEU A 46 44.02 -87.74 15.54
C LEU A 46 42.62 -87.15 15.80
N GLY A 47 42.08 -87.28 17.00
CA GLY A 47 40.80 -86.66 17.37
C GLY A 47 40.93 -85.15 17.53
N LEU A 48 42.06 -84.68 18.08
CA LEU A 48 42.34 -83.24 18.18
C LEU A 48 42.49 -82.58 16.81
N THR A 49 43.14 -83.24 15.83
CA THR A 49 43.27 -82.72 14.46
C THR A 49 41.91 -82.66 13.75
N VAL A 50 41.09 -83.72 13.86
CA VAL A 50 39.73 -83.73 13.28
C VAL A 50 38.83 -82.68 13.94
N ARG A 51 38.86 -82.55 15.28
CA ARG A 51 38.12 -81.51 15.99
C ARG A 51 38.54 -80.11 15.51
N ARG A 52 39.85 -79.81 15.51
CA ARG A 52 40.38 -78.52 15.06
C ARG A 52 40.00 -78.22 13.61
N ALA A 53 40.04 -79.21 12.72
CA ALA A 53 39.64 -79.04 11.33
C ALA A 53 38.15 -78.73 11.18
N LEU A 54 37.27 -79.44 11.92
CA LEU A 54 35.82 -79.24 11.85
C LEU A 54 35.39 -77.92 12.51
N THR A 55 35.84 -77.65 13.73
CA THR A 55 35.50 -76.40 14.44
C THR A 55 36.21 -75.19 13.82
N GLY A 56 37.39 -75.36 13.23
CA GLY A 56 38.09 -74.32 12.49
C GLY A 56 37.32 -73.91 11.23
N ARG A 57 36.83 -74.88 10.46
CA ARG A 57 36.09 -74.62 9.20
C ARG A 57 34.65 -74.17 9.43
N LEU A 58 33.90 -74.86 10.29
CA LEU A 58 32.44 -74.68 10.48
C LEU A 58 32.07 -73.94 11.78
N GLY A 59 33.02 -73.69 12.67
CA GLY A 59 32.74 -73.02 13.95
C GLY A 59 31.73 -73.79 14.79
N ILE A 60 30.76 -73.06 15.34
CA ILE A 60 29.67 -73.62 16.16
C ILE A 60 28.79 -74.59 15.35
N GLY A 61 28.73 -74.47 14.02
CA GLY A 61 27.95 -75.37 13.16
C GLY A 61 28.43 -76.82 13.20
N ALA A 62 29.71 -77.06 13.53
CA ALA A 62 30.27 -78.40 13.64
C ALA A 62 29.54 -79.27 14.69
N TYR A 63 29.07 -78.66 15.79
CA TYR A 63 28.39 -79.38 16.87
C TYR A 63 27.00 -79.90 16.49
N ALA A 64 26.41 -79.41 15.40
CA ALA A 64 25.10 -79.87 14.92
C ALA A 64 25.20 -81.11 14.01
N LEU A 65 26.40 -81.45 13.52
CA LEU A 65 26.65 -82.58 12.60
C LEU A 65 26.40 -83.96 13.21
N PRO A 66 26.75 -84.26 14.48
CA PRO A 66 26.59 -85.61 15.03
C PRO A 66 25.12 -86.05 15.15
N LEU A 67 24.22 -85.10 15.44
CA LEU A 67 22.82 -85.37 15.75
C LEU A 67 22.07 -86.18 14.67
N PRO A 68 22.09 -85.82 13.37
CA PRO A 68 21.39 -86.59 12.35
C PRO A 68 21.96 -88.01 12.22
N PHE A 69 23.27 -88.20 12.37
CA PHE A 69 23.89 -89.52 12.30
C PHE A 69 23.52 -90.39 13.52
N VAL A 70 23.47 -89.82 14.72
CA VAL A 70 23.03 -90.55 15.93
C VAL A 70 21.55 -90.95 15.82
N VAL A 71 20.67 -90.00 15.46
CA VAL A 71 19.23 -90.26 15.40
C VAL A 71 18.87 -91.24 14.28
N LEU A 72 19.41 -91.07 13.07
CA LEU A 72 19.17 -92.00 11.96
C LEU A 72 19.80 -93.36 12.20
N GLY A 73 21.03 -93.38 12.75
CA GLY A 73 21.74 -94.61 13.06
C GLY A 73 20.95 -95.46 14.07
N ALA A 74 20.47 -94.83 15.15
CA ALA A 74 19.62 -95.49 16.14
C ALA A 74 18.27 -95.97 15.55
N LEU A 75 17.62 -95.16 14.69
CA LEU A 75 16.38 -95.55 14.02
C LEU A 75 16.56 -96.77 13.10
N PHE A 76 17.63 -96.78 12.30
CA PHE A 76 17.96 -97.89 11.40
C PHE A 76 18.38 -99.15 12.16
N LEU A 77 19.04 -99.02 13.31
CA LEU A 77 19.37 -100.15 14.20
C LEU A 77 18.12 -100.86 14.74
N VAL A 78 17.04 -100.10 15.00
CA VAL A 78 15.74 -100.63 15.50
C VAL A 78 14.83 -101.09 14.33
N ARG A 79 15.38 -101.24 13.11
CA ARG A 79 14.64 -101.56 11.86
C ARG A 79 13.48 -100.61 11.53
N ARG A 80 13.42 -99.42 12.15
CA ARG A 80 12.41 -98.41 11.82
C ARG A 80 12.96 -97.52 10.73
N SER A 81 12.44 -97.66 9.51
CA SER A 81 12.68 -96.73 8.40
C SER A 81 11.49 -95.77 8.27
N PRO A 82 11.42 -94.68 9.05
CA PRO A 82 10.28 -93.76 8.94
C PRO A 82 10.25 -93.15 7.54
N ARG A 83 9.13 -93.25 6.82
CA ARG A 83 9.01 -92.67 5.46
C ARG A 83 9.30 -91.17 5.41
N TRP A 84 9.24 -90.48 6.54
CA TRP A 84 9.56 -89.06 6.70
C TRP A 84 11.05 -88.77 6.95
N TRP A 85 11.91 -89.79 7.10
CA TRP A 85 13.33 -89.59 7.42
C TRP A 85 14.08 -88.70 6.41
N PRO A 86 13.92 -88.83 5.08
CA PRO A 86 14.65 -87.99 4.13
C PRO A 86 14.18 -86.53 4.21
N ARG A 87 12.89 -86.33 4.49
CA ARG A 87 12.30 -85.00 4.66
C ARG A 87 12.80 -84.34 5.94
N ALA A 88 12.80 -85.05 7.07
CA ALA A 88 13.22 -84.48 8.34
C ALA A 88 14.74 -84.25 8.40
N THR A 89 15.54 -85.11 7.77
CA THR A 89 16.99 -84.88 7.68
C THR A 89 17.30 -83.69 6.80
N LEU A 90 16.66 -83.59 5.63
CA LEU A 90 16.80 -82.41 4.76
C LEU A 90 16.30 -81.15 5.47
N GLY A 91 15.16 -81.21 6.17
CA GLY A 91 14.61 -80.10 6.95
C GLY A 91 15.53 -79.66 8.07
N TYR A 92 16.11 -80.61 8.81
CA TYR A 92 17.12 -80.33 9.85
C TYR A 92 18.39 -79.72 9.26
N LEU A 93 18.92 -80.28 8.17
CA LEU A 93 20.13 -79.76 7.52
C LEU A 93 19.90 -78.34 7.00
N LEU A 94 18.74 -78.05 6.40
CA LEU A 94 18.39 -76.71 5.96
C LEU A 94 18.17 -75.76 7.14
N LEU A 95 17.53 -76.21 8.22
CA LEU A 95 17.37 -75.39 9.42
C LEU A 95 18.73 -75.02 10.05
N VAL A 96 19.61 -76.01 10.21
CA VAL A 96 20.96 -75.83 10.75
C VAL A 96 21.82 -74.99 9.81
N ALA A 97 21.76 -75.22 8.48
CA ALA A 97 22.47 -74.40 7.51
C ALA A 97 21.97 -72.95 7.50
N GLY A 98 20.66 -72.74 7.64
CA GLY A 98 20.07 -71.40 7.76
C GLY A 98 20.46 -70.72 9.07
N ALA A 99 20.40 -71.43 10.21
CA ALA A 99 20.85 -70.89 11.50
C ALA A 99 22.36 -70.59 11.49
N TRP A 100 23.18 -71.47 10.93
CA TRP A 100 24.62 -71.26 10.74
C TRP A 100 24.88 -70.07 9.81
N GLY A 101 24.10 -69.89 8.75
CA GLY A 101 24.17 -68.72 7.86
C GLY A 101 23.84 -67.41 8.57
N VAL A 102 22.88 -67.41 9.52
CA VAL A 102 22.59 -66.25 10.38
C VAL A 102 23.77 -65.97 11.32
N VAL A 103 24.37 -67.01 11.91
CA VAL A 103 25.59 -66.87 12.74
C VAL A 103 26.76 -66.36 11.90
N ALA A 104 26.95 -66.84 10.68
CA ALA A 104 27.99 -66.35 9.76
C ALA A 104 27.77 -64.87 9.38
N ALA A 105 26.52 -64.43 9.25
CA ALA A 105 26.18 -63.04 8.96
C ALA A 105 26.36 -62.10 10.18
N ALA A 106 26.01 -62.55 11.38
CA ALA A 106 26.02 -61.75 12.60
C ALA A 106 27.35 -61.80 13.38
N SER A 107 28.00 -62.97 13.39
CA SER A 107 29.23 -63.24 14.13
C SER A 107 30.14 -64.19 13.34
N PRO A 108 30.80 -63.70 12.27
CA PRO A 108 31.58 -64.54 11.35
C PRO A 108 32.71 -65.30 12.04
N ALA A 109 33.28 -64.76 13.13
CA ALA A 109 34.29 -65.44 13.94
C ALA A 109 33.77 -66.75 14.59
N ALA A 110 32.47 -66.82 14.91
CA ALA A 110 31.85 -67.99 15.52
C ALA A 110 31.45 -69.07 14.50
N ALA A 111 31.40 -68.73 13.21
CA ALA A 111 31.03 -69.64 12.13
C ALA A 111 32.23 -70.34 11.45
N GLY A 112 33.46 -70.08 11.92
CA GLY A 112 34.68 -70.65 11.37
C GLY A 112 35.13 -69.99 10.06
N ASP A 113 36.18 -70.56 9.45
CA ASP A 113 36.81 -70.04 8.23
C ASP A 113 35.83 -69.94 7.06
N TRP A 114 34.92 -70.92 6.92
CA TRP A 114 33.91 -70.89 5.86
C TRP A 114 32.87 -69.79 6.07
N GLY A 115 32.49 -69.52 7.31
CA GLY A 115 31.58 -68.41 7.62
C GLY A 115 32.20 -67.04 7.34
N ARG A 116 33.50 -66.89 7.63
CA ARG A 116 34.28 -65.69 7.28
C ARG A 116 34.40 -65.51 5.77
N GLY A 117 34.81 -66.56 5.05
CA GLY A 117 34.90 -66.51 3.58
C GLY A 117 33.57 -66.23 2.90
N LEU A 118 32.47 -66.79 3.41
CA LEU A 118 31.12 -66.49 2.93
C LEU A 118 30.74 -65.02 3.14
N ARG A 119 31.08 -64.45 4.30
CA ARG A 119 30.82 -63.03 4.63
C ARG A 119 31.65 -62.08 3.76
N GLU A 120 32.91 -62.43 3.50
CA GLU A 120 33.80 -61.68 2.59
C GLU A 120 33.28 -61.71 1.16
N TRP A 121 32.84 -62.88 0.67
CA TRP A 121 32.26 -63.03 -0.67
C TRP A 121 30.96 -62.23 -0.86
N LEU A 122 30.10 -62.18 0.17
CA LEU A 122 28.87 -61.37 0.14
C LEU A 122 29.13 -59.85 0.21
N GLY A 123 30.35 -59.43 0.58
CA GLY A 123 30.75 -58.03 0.70
C GLY A 123 30.16 -57.32 1.93
N GLY A 124 30.91 -56.34 2.47
CA GLY A 124 30.50 -55.58 3.67
C GLY A 124 29.21 -54.77 3.51
N ALA A 125 28.81 -54.45 2.28
CA ALA A 125 27.65 -53.62 1.96
C ALA A 125 26.30 -54.28 2.30
N TRP A 126 26.24 -55.61 2.44
CA TRP A 126 24.99 -56.32 2.72
C TRP A 126 24.58 -56.32 4.19
N GLY A 127 25.41 -55.83 5.12
CA GLY A 127 25.02 -55.57 6.52
C GLY A 127 24.19 -56.71 7.15
N ALA A 128 23.02 -56.38 7.68
CA ALA A 128 22.03 -57.33 8.20
C ALA A 128 21.20 -58.04 7.10
N LEU A 129 21.14 -57.50 5.88
CA LEU A 129 20.42 -58.09 4.75
C LEU A 129 21.04 -59.42 4.27
N ALA A 130 22.34 -59.63 4.53
CA ALA A 130 23.01 -60.92 4.27
C ALA A 130 22.40 -62.10 5.04
N ALA A 131 21.70 -61.85 6.15
CA ALA A 131 21.00 -62.89 6.90
C ALA A 131 19.67 -63.30 6.23
N VAL A 132 19.12 -62.51 5.31
CA VAL A 132 17.81 -62.77 4.69
C VAL A 132 17.77 -64.13 3.98
N PRO A 133 18.71 -64.49 3.07
CA PRO A 133 18.71 -65.81 2.46
C PRO A 133 18.83 -66.95 3.49
N ALA A 134 19.61 -66.75 4.55
CA ALA A 134 19.78 -67.72 5.62
C ALA A 134 18.48 -67.93 6.42
N VAL A 135 17.73 -66.86 6.69
CA VAL A 135 16.39 -66.91 7.30
C VAL A 135 15.38 -67.58 6.37
N VAL A 136 15.44 -67.33 5.06
CA VAL A 136 14.61 -68.04 4.07
C VAL A 136 14.90 -69.55 4.11
N ILE A 137 16.19 -69.93 4.05
CA ILE A 137 16.62 -71.34 4.11
C ILE A 137 16.19 -71.98 5.43
N ALA A 138 16.34 -71.29 6.56
CA ALA A 138 15.88 -71.77 7.86
C ALA A 138 14.35 -71.95 7.91
N SER A 139 13.58 -71.01 7.33
CA SER A 139 12.11 -71.09 7.28
C SER A 139 11.64 -72.28 6.42
N VAL A 140 12.33 -72.57 5.31
CA VAL A 140 12.07 -73.75 4.47
C VAL A 140 12.43 -75.03 5.24
N GLY A 141 13.54 -75.05 5.98
CA GLY A 141 13.89 -76.16 6.86
C GLY A 141 12.82 -76.43 7.92
N LEU A 142 12.26 -75.37 8.51
CA LEU A 142 11.19 -75.46 9.51
C LEU A 142 9.86 -75.93 8.91
N ASP A 143 9.47 -75.41 7.73
CA ASP A 143 8.31 -75.90 6.96
C ASP A 143 8.47 -77.41 6.68
N LEU A 144 9.66 -77.83 6.25
CA LEU A 144 10.00 -79.21 5.97
C LEU A 144 10.11 -80.08 7.21
N LEU A 145 10.35 -79.56 8.41
CA LEU A 145 10.27 -80.34 9.66
C LEU A 145 8.80 -80.51 10.08
N ALA A 146 8.03 -79.42 10.06
CA ALA A 146 6.61 -79.38 10.41
C ALA A 146 5.69 -80.16 9.43
N GLY A 147 6.19 -80.50 8.24
CA GLY A 147 5.41 -81.23 7.22
C GLY A 147 4.53 -80.35 6.37
N TRP A 148 4.83 -79.05 6.34
CA TRP A 148 4.15 -78.06 5.52
C TRP A 148 4.79 -77.95 4.13
N PRO A 149 4.07 -77.45 3.12
CA PRO A 149 4.67 -77.12 1.83
C PRO A 149 5.78 -76.08 2.03
N PRO A 150 6.91 -76.20 1.31
CA PRO A 150 8.02 -75.26 1.44
C PRO A 150 7.55 -73.84 1.09
N THR A 151 8.02 -72.83 1.84
CA THR A 151 7.70 -71.38 1.74
C THR A 151 6.38 -70.93 2.37
N ARG A 152 5.67 -71.79 3.11
CA ARG A 152 4.40 -71.43 3.75
C ARG A 152 4.58 -70.28 4.76
N LEU A 153 5.57 -70.40 5.64
CA LEU A 153 5.89 -69.36 6.63
C LEU A 153 6.26 -68.04 5.96
N LEU A 154 7.06 -68.11 4.89
CA LEU A 154 7.47 -66.93 4.13
C LEU A 154 6.27 -66.21 3.49
N ARG A 155 5.37 -66.96 2.85
CA ARG A 155 4.16 -66.41 2.22
C ARG A 155 3.21 -65.79 3.26
N ALA A 156 3.03 -66.43 4.40
CA ALA A 156 2.20 -65.90 5.49
C ALA A 156 2.79 -64.59 6.05
N GLY A 157 4.10 -64.54 6.29
CA GLY A 157 4.79 -63.33 6.75
C GLY A 157 4.70 -62.18 5.74
N LEU A 158 4.90 -62.47 4.44
CA LEU A 158 4.80 -61.46 3.39
C LEU A 158 3.37 -60.93 3.23
N ALA A 159 2.37 -61.81 3.29
CA ALA A 159 0.96 -61.42 3.25
C ALA A 159 0.58 -60.53 4.45
N ALA A 160 1.06 -60.85 5.65
CA ALA A 160 0.87 -60.03 6.84
C ALA A 160 1.53 -58.64 6.70
N LEU A 161 2.74 -58.58 6.15
CA LEU A 161 3.44 -57.32 5.89
C LEU A 161 2.67 -56.42 4.90
N VAL A 162 2.25 -56.98 3.77
CA VAL A 162 1.52 -56.24 2.73
C VAL A 162 0.17 -55.73 3.26
N THR A 163 -0.54 -56.54 4.04
CA THR A 163 -1.82 -56.14 4.65
C THR A 163 -1.64 -55.04 5.70
N GLY A 164 -0.59 -55.13 6.53
CA GLY A 164 -0.20 -54.07 7.46
C GLY A 164 0.12 -52.75 6.75
N LEU A 165 0.92 -52.79 5.69
CA LEU A 165 1.29 -51.62 4.90
C LEU A 165 0.07 -50.98 4.22
N LYS A 166 -0.83 -51.79 3.63
CA LYS A 166 -2.09 -51.29 3.05
C LYS A 166 -3.01 -50.65 4.09
N ARG A 167 -3.00 -51.11 5.35
CA ARG A 167 -3.81 -50.52 6.43
C ARG A 167 -3.21 -49.21 6.91
N ALA A 168 -1.89 -49.15 7.09
CA ALA A 168 -1.18 -47.93 7.44
C ALA A 168 -1.35 -46.85 6.37
N TRP A 169 -1.24 -47.21 5.09
CA TRP A 169 -1.45 -46.28 3.98
C TRP A 169 -2.87 -45.69 3.96
N ARG A 170 -3.90 -46.54 4.09
CA ARG A 170 -5.29 -46.09 4.15
C ARG A 170 -5.55 -45.16 5.34
N TRP A 171 -4.97 -45.48 6.50
CA TRP A 171 -5.04 -44.63 7.68
C TRP A 171 -4.33 -43.29 7.46
N LEU A 172 -3.16 -43.28 6.82
CA LEU A 172 -2.42 -42.05 6.50
C LEU A 172 -3.18 -41.14 5.53
N VAL A 173 -3.82 -41.73 4.50
CA VAL A 173 -4.64 -40.94 3.55
C VAL A 173 -5.86 -40.36 4.27
N ALA A 174 -6.58 -41.15 5.07
CA ALA A 174 -7.74 -40.69 5.83
C ALA A 174 -7.39 -39.59 6.85
N THR A 175 -6.24 -39.70 7.53
CA THR A 175 -5.75 -38.66 8.45
C THR A 175 -5.33 -37.39 7.71
N ARG A 176 -4.72 -37.50 6.53
CA ARG A 176 -4.38 -36.34 5.69
C ARG A 176 -5.63 -35.61 5.20
N GLU A 177 -6.66 -36.34 4.76
CA GLU A 177 -7.93 -35.73 4.31
C GLU A 177 -8.66 -35.01 5.44
N THR A 178 -8.72 -35.61 6.63
CA THR A 178 -9.33 -34.97 7.80
C THR A 178 -8.54 -33.74 8.26
N ALA A 179 -7.21 -33.78 8.23
CA ALA A 179 -6.37 -32.62 8.50
C ALA A 179 -6.59 -31.49 7.48
N ARG A 180 -6.67 -31.81 6.18
CA ARG A 180 -6.99 -30.84 5.13
C ARG A 180 -8.36 -30.19 5.33
N ARG A 181 -9.40 -30.98 5.66
CA ARG A 181 -10.74 -30.46 5.94
C ARG A 181 -10.75 -29.53 7.16
N ARG A 182 -10.02 -29.87 8.23
CA ARG A 182 -9.86 -28.99 9.40
C ARG A 182 -9.14 -27.69 9.04
N ALA A 183 -8.07 -27.76 8.25
CA ALA A 183 -7.34 -26.58 7.81
C ALA A 183 -8.22 -25.67 6.93
N ALA A 184 -8.97 -26.23 5.99
CA ALA A 184 -9.92 -25.48 5.16
C ALA A 184 -10.99 -24.79 6.01
N PHE A 185 -11.57 -25.51 6.98
CA PHE A 185 -12.53 -24.94 7.92
C PHE A 185 -11.95 -23.78 8.75
N GLN A 186 -10.71 -23.93 9.26
CA GLN A 186 -10.07 -22.86 10.02
C GLN A 186 -9.73 -21.64 9.14
N ALA A 187 -9.33 -21.85 7.88
CA ALA A 187 -9.15 -20.75 6.92
C ALA A 187 -10.47 -20.02 6.64
N ASP A 188 -11.56 -20.77 6.47
CA ASP A 188 -12.90 -20.23 6.29
C ASP A 188 -13.38 -19.38 7.47
N VAL A 189 -13.11 -19.83 8.71
CA VAL A 189 -13.39 -19.08 9.95
C VAL A 189 -12.54 -17.82 10.02
N ALA A 190 -11.26 -17.89 9.68
CA ALA A 190 -10.37 -16.73 9.69
C ALA A 190 -10.82 -15.66 8.67
N LEU A 191 -11.25 -16.07 7.47
CA LEU A 191 -11.83 -15.18 6.47
C LEU A 191 -13.10 -14.49 6.98
N ALA A 192 -14.01 -15.24 7.62
CA ALA A 192 -15.22 -14.66 8.21
C ALA A 192 -14.90 -13.65 9.31
N ARG A 193 -13.95 -13.95 10.21
CA ARG A 193 -13.52 -13.00 11.26
C ARG A 193 -12.90 -11.73 10.67
N ARG A 194 -12.11 -11.86 9.61
CA ARG A 194 -11.51 -10.71 8.91
C ARG A 194 -12.60 -9.83 8.30
N ALA A 195 -13.57 -10.43 7.60
CA ALA A 195 -14.66 -9.69 6.98
C ALA A 195 -15.56 -8.99 8.02
N LEU A 196 -15.87 -9.65 9.15
CA LEU A 196 -16.59 -9.00 10.26
C LEU A 196 -15.81 -7.82 10.86
N THR A 197 -14.49 -7.93 10.96
CA THR A 197 -13.65 -6.83 11.45
C THR A 197 -13.66 -5.65 10.47
N GLU A 198 -13.71 -5.93 9.17
CA GLU A 198 -13.81 -4.91 8.13
C GLU A 198 -15.17 -4.18 8.17
N VAL A 199 -16.27 -4.93 8.25
CA VAL A 199 -17.62 -4.37 8.44
C VAL A 199 -17.69 -3.57 9.75
N GLY A 200 -17.07 -4.06 10.83
CA GLY A 200 -16.99 -3.34 12.11
C GLY A 200 -16.31 -1.98 11.99
N ARG A 201 -15.18 -1.89 11.27
CA ARG A 201 -14.50 -0.61 11.00
C ARG A 201 -15.31 0.34 10.12
N ASP A 202 -16.06 -0.22 9.18
CA ASP A 202 -16.92 0.56 8.30
C ASP A 202 -18.12 1.16 9.07
N LEU A 203 -18.71 0.36 9.97
CA LEU A 203 -19.74 0.82 10.89
C LEU A 203 -19.22 1.87 11.89
N GLU A 204 -17.98 1.73 12.37
CA GLU A 204 -17.34 2.71 13.25
C GLU A 204 -17.19 4.06 12.53
N ALA A 205 -16.69 4.05 11.29
CA ALA A 205 -16.57 5.27 10.47
C ALA A 205 -17.94 5.94 10.19
N LEU A 206 -19.00 5.15 10.01
CA LEU A 206 -20.37 5.69 9.85
C LEU A 206 -20.94 6.23 11.16
N ALA A 207 -20.65 5.59 12.30
CA ALA A 207 -21.13 6.03 13.60
C ALA A 207 -20.47 7.34 14.05
N GLU A 208 -19.18 7.54 13.74
CA GLU A 208 -18.52 8.84 13.94
C GLU A 208 -19.19 9.95 13.14
N LEU A 209 -19.65 9.64 11.91
CA LEU A 209 -20.27 10.62 11.03
C LEU A 209 -21.73 10.91 11.41
N TYR A 210 -22.46 9.90 11.89
CA TYR A 210 -23.87 9.97 12.25
C TYR A 210 -24.09 9.53 13.70
N PRO A 211 -23.67 10.34 14.69
CA PRO A 211 -23.85 10.01 16.09
C PRO A 211 -25.34 9.90 16.44
N GLY A 212 -25.72 8.86 17.18
CA GLY A 212 -27.09 8.61 17.62
C GLY A 212 -27.97 7.80 16.65
N SER A 213 -27.40 7.25 15.56
CA SER A 213 -28.11 6.28 14.72
C SER A 213 -28.24 4.93 15.43
N ARG A 214 -29.45 4.64 15.94
CA ARG A 214 -29.76 3.38 16.63
C ARG A 214 -29.49 2.13 15.78
N GLU A 215 -29.66 2.23 14.46
CA GLU A 215 -29.39 1.13 13.52
C GLU A 215 -27.90 0.79 13.46
N LEU A 216 -27.02 1.79 13.42
CA LEU A 216 -25.57 1.59 13.40
C LEU A 216 -25.07 1.01 14.71
N GLU A 217 -25.59 1.49 15.85
CA GLU A 217 -25.27 0.95 17.18
C GLU A 217 -25.68 -0.52 17.28
N HIS A 218 -26.91 -0.86 16.85
CA HIS A 218 -27.40 -2.23 16.85
C HIS A 218 -26.54 -3.15 15.97
N TRP A 219 -26.21 -2.74 14.74
CA TRP A 219 -25.35 -3.54 13.86
C TRP A 219 -23.93 -3.70 14.39
N GLN A 220 -23.37 -2.68 15.05
CA GLN A 220 -22.05 -2.80 15.68
C GLN A 220 -22.05 -3.85 16.79
N ASP A 221 -23.08 -3.85 17.64
CA ASP A 221 -23.22 -4.81 18.73
C ASP A 221 -23.45 -6.23 18.21
N ASP A 222 -24.27 -6.39 17.16
CA ASP A 222 -24.50 -7.67 16.50
C ASP A 222 -23.22 -8.23 15.85
N VAL A 223 -22.44 -7.39 15.16
CA VAL A 223 -21.17 -7.78 14.55
C VAL A 223 -20.14 -8.17 15.62
N LYS A 224 -20.07 -7.42 16.73
CA LYS A 224 -19.22 -7.76 17.88
C LYS A 224 -19.64 -9.10 18.49
N ALA A 225 -20.94 -9.31 18.68
CA ALA A 225 -21.50 -10.55 19.21
C ALA A 225 -21.20 -11.74 18.29
N ALA A 226 -21.39 -11.61 16.98
CA ALA A 226 -21.06 -12.66 16.02
C ALA A 226 -19.56 -12.97 15.96
N ARG A 227 -18.70 -11.95 16.08
CA ARG A 227 -17.25 -12.14 16.18
C ARG A 227 -16.87 -12.95 17.43
N SER A 228 -17.53 -12.68 18.56
CA SER A 228 -17.29 -13.44 19.80
C SER A 228 -17.75 -14.90 19.68
N ARG A 229 -18.90 -15.15 19.06
CA ARG A 229 -19.43 -16.51 18.80
C ARG A 229 -18.49 -17.34 17.92
N LEU A 230 -17.81 -16.72 16.96
CA LEU A 230 -16.82 -17.42 16.12
C LEU A 230 -15.58 -17.93 16.89
N ALA A 231 -15.39 -17.58 18.17
CA ALA A 231 -14.32 -18.17 19.01
C ALA A 231 -14.47 -19.70 19.09
N GLU A 232 -15.70 -20.19 19.25
CA GLU A 232 -16.06 -21.61 19.31
C GLU A 232 -16.76 -22.04 18.00
N ALA A 233 -16.06 -21.87 16.87
CA ALA A 233 -16.66 -22.04 15.55
C ALA A 233 -17.13 -23.48 15.27
N THR A 234 -18.41 -23.62 14.93
CA THR A 234 -18.99 -24.85 14.36
C THR A 234 -19.38 -24.64 12.88
N PRO A 235 -19.50 -25.71 12.06
CA PRO A 235 -19.92 -25.58 10.66
C PRO A 235 -21.33 -25.02 10.45
N ALA A 236 -22.24 -25.21 11.42
CA ALA A 236 -23.56 -24.59 11.40
C ALA A 236 -23.47 -23.08 11.66
N LEU A 237 -22.77 -22.71 12.74
CA LEU A 237 -22.55 -21.32 13.12
C LEU A 237 -21.82 -20.53 12.01
N LEU A 238 -20.81 -21.11 11.37
CA LEU A 238 -20.09 -20.44 10.28
C LEU A 238 -21.01 -20.13 9.09
N ARG A 239 -21.99 -20.99 8.78
CA ARG A 239 -22.95 -20.74 7.70
C ARG A 239 -23.92 -19.62 8.07
N GLU A 240 -24.42 -19.61 9.29
CA GLU A 240 -25.26 -18.53 9.84
C GLU A 240 -24.53 -17.19 9.81
N VAL A 241 -23.32 -17.13 10.39
CA VAL A 241 -22.50 -15.91 10.42
C VAL A 241 -22.13 -15.42 9.01
N ARG A 242 -21.99 -16.31 8.02
CA ARG A 242 -21.79 -15.90 6.61
C ARG A 242 -23.03 -15.28 6.00
N ALA A 243 -24.21 -15.81 6.31
CA ALA A 243 -25.48 -15.22 5.89
C ALA A 243 -25.65 -13.84 6.54
N ASP A 244 -25.44 -13.74 7.85
CA ASP A 244 -25.51 -12.47 8.60
C ASP A 244 -24.50 -11.45 8.08
N LEU A 245 -23.25 -11.87 7.82
CA LEU A 245 -22.23 -11.01 7.22
C LEU A 245 -22.68 -10.44 5.88
N SER A 246 -23.29 -11.26 5.02
CA SER A 246 -23.78 -10.79 3.72
C SER A 246 -24.95 -9.81 3.87
N ALA A 247 -25.80 -10.03 4.88
CA ALA A 247 -26.90 -9.14 5.22
C ALA A 247 -26.36 -7.79 5.75
N TRP A 248 -25.40 -7.80 6.67
CA TRP A 248 -24.75 -6.60 7.18
C TRP A 248 -23.98 -5.84 6.11
N GLN A 249 -23.23 -6.52 5.24
CA GLN A 249 -22.57 -5.87 4.10
C GLN A 249 -23.58 -5.18 3.18
N SER A 250 -24.71 -5.84 2.91
CA SER A 250 -25.77 -5.25 2.09
C SER A 250 -26.45 -4.07 2.79
N ALA A 251 -26.71 -4.20 4.09
CA ALA A 251 -27.33 -3.15 4.90
C ALA A 251 -26.42 -1.92 5.01
N VAL A 252 -25.13 -2.11 5.28
CA VAL A 252 -24.11 -1.04 5.32
C VAL A 252 -23.98 -0.37 3.96
N ALA A 253 -23.96 -1.14 2.86
CA ALA A 253 -23.93 -0.58 1.52
C ALA A 253 -25.20 0.23 1.19
N GLY A 254 -26.38 -0.28 1.58
CA GLY A 254 -27.66 0.42 1.44
C GLY A 254 -27.67 1.74 2.23
N PHE A 255 -27.35 1.68 3.52
CA PHE A 255 -27.26 2.85 4.39
C PHE A 255 -26.26 3.88 3.85
N THR A 256 -25.08 3.44 3.40
CA THR A 256 -24.07 4.34 2.82
C THR A 256 -24.56 5.00 1.55
N LYS A 257 -25.28 4.25 0.70
CA LYS A 257 -25.88 4.78 -0.53
C LYS A 257 -26.94 5.84 -0.23
N ASP A 258 -27.81 5.59 0.74
CA ASP A 258 -28.86 6.53 1.13
C ASP A 258 -28.25 7.81 1.72
N ARG A 259 -27.26 7.66 2.60
CA ARG A 259 -26.52 8.81 3.16
C ARG A 259 -25.68 9.57 2.14
N ALA A 260 -25.13 8.88 1.15
CA ALA A 260 -24.46 9.53 0.03
C ALA A 260 -25.45 10.33 -0.83
N ALA A 261 -26.69 9.85 -1.00
CA ALA A 261 -27.75 10.59 -1.69
C ALA A 261 -28.18 11.83 -0.88
N ASP A 262 -28.37 11.71 0.44
CA ASP A 262 -28.65 12.85 1.32
C ASP A 262 -27.54 13.90 1.23
N LEU A 263 -26.27 13.47 1.33
CA LEU A 263 -25.13 14.36 1.20
C LEU A 263 -25.06 14.99 -0.20
N ALA A 264 -25.43 14.26 -1.27
CA ALA A 264 -25.45 14.83 -2.62
C ALA A 264 -26.47 15.95 -2.77
N VAL A 265 -27.61 15.88 -2.07
CA VAL A 265 -28.60 16.97 -2.00
C VAL A 265 -28.01 18.18 -1.27
N GLN A 266 -27.32 17.96 -0.15
CA GLN A 266 -26.64 19.03 0.59
C GLN A 266 -25.53 19.68 -0.23
N VAL A 267 -24.70 18.88 -0.89
CA VAL A 267 -23.64 19.35 -1.79
C VAL A 267 -24.23 20.16 -2.95
N ASP A 268 -25.39 19.80 -3.49
CA ASP A 268 -26.04 20.58 -4.57
C ASP A 268 -26.49 21.98 -4.12
N SER A 269 -26.79 22.12 -2.82
CA SER A 269 -27.14 23.39 -2.19
C SER A 269 -25.92 24.26 -1.84
N GLU A 270 -24.69 23.73 -1.94
CA GLU A 270 -23.46 24.49 -1.73
C GLU A 270 -23.30 25.57 -2.83
N ARG A 271 -23.72 26.79 -2.51
CA ARG A 271 -23.60 27.96 -3.36
C ARG A 271 -23.34 29.18 -2.49
N ALA A 272 -22.36 29.99 -2.87
CA ALA A 272 -22.17 31.30 -2.25
C ALA A 272 -23.38 32.17 -2.57
N ARG A 273 -23.92 32.81 -1.55
CA ARG A 273 -25.00 33.78 -1.69
C ARG A 273 -24.42 35.14 -2.02
N PRO A 274 -25.08 35.92 -2.91
CA PRO A 274 -24.73 37.33 -3.04
C PRO A 274 -25.05 38.03 -1.70
N PRO A 275 -24.31 39.11 -1.36
CA PRO A 275 -24.59 39.96 -0.22
C PRO A 275 -26.07 40.40 -0.14
N ALA A 276 -26.59 40.49 1.08
CA ALA A 276 -28.00 40.78 1.35
C ALA A 276 -28.37 42.28 1.38
N GLY A 277 -27.43 43.17 1.00
CA GLY A 277 -27.45 44.60 1.31
C GLY A 277 -28.77 45.36 1.09
N ASP A 278 -28.95 46.44 1.86
CA ASP A 278 -30.04 47.41 1.71
C ASP A 278 -29.93 48.09 0.34
N ASP A 279 -30.88 47.80 -0.54
CA ASP A 279 -30.88 48.01 -1.99
C ASP A 279 -30.46 49.44 -2.43
N PRO A 280 -29.24 49.63 -2.98
CA PRO A 280 -28.86 50.84 -3.71
C PRO A 280 -28.99 50.68 -5.23
N PHE A 281 -29.27 49.48 -5.76
CA PHE A 281 -28.96 49.11 -7.16
C PHE A 281 -30.12 48.58 -8.00
N GLY A 282 -31.29 48.27 -7.43
CA GLY A 282 -32.49 47.93 -8.18
C GLY A 282 -32.35 46.63 -8.99
N ALA A 283 -32.99 45.57 -8.48
CA ALA A 283 -32.96 44.18 -8.95
C ALA A 283 -31.77 43.37 -8.42
N ARG A 284 -32.02 42.68 -7.29
CA ARG A 284 -31.15 41.71 -6.63
C ARG A 284 -30.30 40.93 -7.63
N ALA A 285 -28.98 40.94 -7.45
CA ALA A 285 -28.13 39.92 -8.04
C ALA A 285 -28.70 38.55 -7.65
N THR A 286 -29.23 37.81 -8.62
CA THR A 286 -29.84 36.50 -8.37
C THR A 286 -28.80 35.44 -8.08
N THR A 287 -27.52 35.71 -8.41
CA THR A 287 -26.37 34.84 -8.17
C THR A 287 -25.14 35.66 -7.79
N PHE A 288 -24.16 35.00 -7.15
CA PHE A 288 -22.86 35.58 -6.81
C PHE A 288 -22.10 36.10 -8.06
N GLU A 289 -22.28 35.45 -9.21
CA GLU A 289 -21.61 35.84 -10.46
C GLU A 289 -22.18 37.14 -11.04
N VAL A 290 -23.50 37.34 -10.93
CA VAL A 290 -24.17 38.59 -11.31
C VAL A 290 -23.69 39.72 -10.41
N TRP A 291 -23.67 39.49 -9.08
CA TRP A 291 -23.15 40.46 -8.11
C TRP A 291 -21.70 40.87 -8.42
N ALA A 292 -20.82 39.89 -8.66
CA ALA A 292 -19.43 40.18 -8.97
C ALA A 292 -19.26 40.94 -10.29
N ALA A 293 -20.12 40.68 -11.28
CA ALA A 293 -20.14 41.43 -12.53
C ALA A 293 -20.59 42.88 -12.32
N ASP A 294 -21.58 43.11 -11.46
CA ASP A 294 -22.06 44.45 -11.11
C ASP A 294 -21.00 45.28 -10.38
N VAL A 295 -20.36 44.70 -9.35
CA VAL A 295 -19.23 45.35 -8.64
C VAL A 295 -18.11 45.69 -9.62
N LYS A 296 -17.77 44.78 -10.54
CA LYS A 296 -16.75 45.04 -11.56
C LYS A 296 -17.14 46.13 -12.53
N ARG A 297 -18.43 46.22 -12.91
CA ARG A 297 -18.95 47.28 -13.77
C ARG A 297 -18.88 48.64 -13.08
N GLN A 298 -19.25 48.71 -11.81
CA GLN A 298 -19.15 49.93 -10.99
C GLN A 298 -17.70 50.42 -10.86
N LEU A 299 -16.76 49.49 -10.66
CA LEU A 299 -15.33 49.76 -10.59
C LEU A 299 -14.65 49.88 -11.97
N ALA A 300 -15.36 49.70 -13.08
CA ALA A 300 -14.76 49.70 -14.42
C ALA A 300 -14.31 51.10 -14.83
N ASP A 301 -15.09 52.12 -14.46
CA ASP A 301 -14.84 53.50 -14.85
C ASP A 301 -13.62 54.05 -14.10
N PRO A 302 -12.53 54.42 -14.82
CA PRO A 302 -11.35 54.98 -14.20
C PRO A 302 -11.65 56.33 -13.54
N VAL A 303 -10.78 56.72 -12.62
CA VAL A 303 -10.81 58.09 -12.07
C VAL A 303 -10.34 59.04 -13.18
N GLY A 304 -11.22 59.96 -13.61
CA GLY A 304 -10.97 60.84 -14.75
C GLY A 304 -10.19 62.12 -14.42
N GLN A 305 -10.13 62.49 -13.14
CA GLN A 305 -9.42 63.66 -12.64
C GLN A 305 -7.90 63.46 -12.70
N ARG A 306 -7.14 64.56 -12.73
CA ARG A 306 -5.67 64.52 -12.81
C ARG A 306 -5.04 64.90 -11.47
N GLY A 307 -3.95 64.23 -11.11
CA GLY A 307 -3.18 64.56 -9.91
C GLY A 307 -2.90 63.36 -9.01
N ARG A 308 -2.01 63.55 -8.04
CA ARG A 308 -1.51 62.47 -7.17
C ARG A 308 -2.62 61.81 -6.35
N ALA A 309 -3.61 62.58 -5.88
CA ALA A 309 -4.74 62.02 -5.13
C ALA A 309 -5.68 61.19 -6.03
N ALA A 310 -5.92 61.64 -7.26
CA ALA A 310 -6.68 60.87 -8.26
C ALA A 310 -5.95 59.57 -8.65
N ASP A 311 -4.63 59.63 -8.83
CA ASP A 311 -3.80 58.45 -9.09
C ASP A 311 -3.82 57.45 -7.92
N ALA A 312 -3.79 57.95 -6.67
CA ALA A 312 -3.88 57.12 -5.47
C ALA A 312 -5.25 56.43 -5.37
N LEU A 313 -6.34 57.15 -5.65
CA LEU A 313 -7.67 56.58 -5.65
C LEU A 313 -7.87 55.57 -6.80
N ASP A 314 -7.30 55.81 -7.98
CA ASP A 314 -7.33 54.84 -9.09
C ASP A 314 -6.53 53.56 -8.77
N ARG A 315 -5.41 53.68 -8.03
CA ARG A 315 -4.72 52.49 -7.48
C ARG A 315 -5.63 51.69 -6.54
N LEU A 316 -6.35 52.36 -5.64
CA LEU A 316 -7.30 51.69 -4.76
C LEU A 316 -8.43 51.02 -5.55
N ARG A 317 -8.99 51.68 -6.57
CA ARG A 317 -9.98 51.10 -7.49
C ARG A 317 -9.47 49.82 -8.15
N LYS A 318 -8.24 49.83 -8.68
CA LYS A 318 -7.61 48.65 -9.29
C LYS A 318 -7.47 47.50 -8.30
N THR A 319 -7.10 47.79 -7.05
CA THR A 319 -7.05 46.79 -5.97
C THR A 319 -8.42 46.19 -5.69
N LEU A 320 -9.47 47.00 -5.59
CA LEU A 320 -10.85 46.53 -5.40
C LEU A 320 -11.34 45.66 -6.57
N LEU A 321 -11.00 46.05 -7.80
CA LEU A 321 -11.33 45.28 -9.02
C LEU A 321 -10.63 43.91 -9.03
N LEU A 322 -9.37 43.86 -8.58
CA LEU A 322 -8.61 42.61 -8.45
C LEU A 322 -9.24 41.70 -7.40
N GLU A 323 -9.69 42.24 -6.28
CA GLU A 323 -10.39 41.46 -5.25
C GLU A 323 -11.73 40.92 -5.72
N ALA A 324 -12.55 41.73 -6.40
CA ALA A 324 -13.80 41.25 -7.02
C ALA A 324 -13.53 40.09 -7.99
N THR A 325 -12.44 40.19 -8.76
CA THR A 325 -12.02 39.14 -9.70
C THR A 325 -11.52 37.90 -8.96
N ALA A 326 -10.76 38.06 -7.87
CA ALA A 326 -10.28 36.95 -7.05
C ALA A 326 -11.43 36.19 -6.37
N LEU A 327 -12.43 36.90 -5.84
CA LEU A 327 -13.65 36.31 -5.28
C LEU A 327 -14.43 35.52 -6.33
N LEU A 328 -14.59 36.07 -7.54
CA LEU A 328 -15.27 35.37 -8.64
C LEU A 328 -14.53 34.07 -9.03
N GLU A 329 -13.20 34.10 -9.14
CA GLU A 329 -12.42 32.90 -9.47
C GLU A 329 -12.45 31.86 -8.35
N ARG A 330 -12.42 32.27 -7.08
CA ARG A 330 -12.60 31.37 -5.93
C ARG A 330 -13.98 30.71 -5.95
N ASN A 331 -15.05 31.47 -6.24
CA ASN A 331 -16.40 30.92 -6.36
C ASN A 331 -16.53 29.92 -7.52
N ARG A 332 -15.93 30.21 -8.68
CA ARG A 332 -15.88 29.29 -9.84
C ARG A 332 -15.11 28.01 -9.51
N ARG A 333 -13.99 28.13 -8.80
CA ARG A 333 -13.21 26.98 -8.33
C ARG A 333 -14.03 26.13 -7.35
N ALA A 334 -14.63 26.73 -6.34
CA ALA A 334 -15.49 26.03 -5.37
C ALA A 334 -16.65 25.30 -6.06
N SER A 335 -17.29 25.93 -7.06
CA SER A 335 -18.35 25.31 -7.86
C SER A 335 -17.87 24.09 -8.66
N ARG A 336 -16.67 24.16 -9.25
CA ARG A 336 -16.05 23.02 -9.96
C ARG A 336 -15.72 21.87 -9.01
N GLU A 337 -15.12 22.18 -7.86
CA GLU A 337 -14.78 21.18 -6.84
C GLU A 337 -16.05 20.49 -6.30
N ARG A 338 -17.10 21.26 -6.01
CA ARG A 338 -18.43 20.74 -5.65
C ARG A 338 -18.98 19.77 -6.70
N ASP A 339 -18.93 20.15 -7.98
CA ASP A 339 -19.48 19.31 -9.06
C ASP A 339 -18.70 17.99 -9.23
N VAL A 340 -17.37 18.03 -9.03
CA VAL A 340 -16.53 16.83 -9.02
C VAL A 340 -16.89 15.93 -7.84
N ASP A 341 -16.98 16.49 -6.63
CA ASP A 341 -17.31 15.75 -5.42
C ASP A 341 -18.71 15.16 -5.48
N LYS A 342 -19.70 15.92 -5.97
CA LYS A 342 -21.08 15.45 -6.18
C LYS A 342 -21.12 14.21 -7.07
N ARG A 343 -20.32 14.18 -8.14
CA ARG A 343 -20.23 13.01 -9.03
C ARG A 343 -19.53 11.84 -8.35
N ALA A 344 -18.50 12.12 -7.54
CA ALA A 344 -17.73 11.11 -6.83
C ALA A 344 -18.53 10.42 -5.72
N LEU A 345 -19.55 11.06 -5.14
CA LEU A 345 -20.39 10.49 -4.07
C LEU A 345 -21.06 9.16 -4.47
N LYS A 346 -21.33 8.96 -5.76
CA LYS A 346 -21.99 7.74 -6.25
C LYS A 346 -21.03 6.54 -6.15
N GLY A 347 -21.32 5.64 -5.21
CA GLY A 347 -20.55 4.39 -5.04
C GLY A 347 -19.36 4.51 -4.09
N MET A 348 -19.30 5.58 -3.28
CA MET A 348 -18.31 5.69 -2.21
C MET A 348 -18.48 4.61 -1.16
N SER A 349 -17.35 4.16 -0.62
CA SER A 349 -17.32 3.32 0.58
C SER A 349 -17.68 4.15 1.83
N PRO A 350 -18.08 3.48 2.93
CA PRO A 350 -18.39 4.14 4.21
C PRO A 350 -17.30 5.12 4.68
N ARG A 351 -16.03 4.73 4.54
CA ARG A 351 -14.88 5.56 4.96
C ARG A 351 -14.64 6.73 4.00
N GLN A 352 -14.89 6.55 2.71
CA GLN A 352 -14.81 7.64 1.72
C GLN A 352 -15.91 8.68 1.98
N LEU A 353 -17.11 8.24 2.37
CA LEU A 353 -18.21 9.14 2.73
C LEU A 353 -17.86 10.04 3.92
N ALA A 354 -17.17 9.53 4.94
CA ALA A 354 -16.66 10.33 6.05
C ALA A 354 -15.63 11.39 5.61
N GLY A 355 -14.81 11.09 4.60
CA GLY A 355 -13.95 12.08 3.96
C GLY A 355 -14.74 13.16 3.22
N ALA A 356 -15.71 12.75 2.40
CA ALA A 356 -16.56 13.64 1.62
C ALA A 356 -17.39 14.59 2.50
N SER A 357 -17.92 14.12 3.62
CA SER A 357 -18.67 14.96 4.56
C SER A 357 -17.79 16.02 5.22
N ARG A 358 -16.52 15.70 5.54
CA ARG A 358 -15.58 16.71 6.06
C ARG A 358 -15.23 17.74 4.99
N GLY A 359 -15.07 17.31 3.73
CA GLY A 359 -14.90 18.19 2.57
C GLY A 359 -16.08 19.16 2.40
N HIS A 360 -17.32 18.66 2.52
CA HIS A 360 -18.54 19.48 2.52
C HIS A 360 -18.50 20.56 3.61
N GLN A 361 -18.22 20.20 4.87
CA GLN A 361 -18.15 21.17 5.97
C GLN A 361 -17.09 22.25 5.75
N ARG A 362 -15.92 21.85 5.23
CA ARG A 362 -14.85 22.78 4.89
C ARG A 362 -15.28 23.76 3.79
N ARG A 363 -15.89 23.27 2.70
CA ARG A 363 -16.39 24.13 1.62
C ARG A 363 -17.47 25.08 2.12
N LEU A 364 -18.39 24.63 2.98
CA LEU A 364 -19.37 25.53 3.60
C LEU A 364 -18.70 26.67 4.39
N ALA A 365 -17.65 26.38 5.14
CA ALA A 365 -16.89 27.41 5.84
C ALA A 365 -16.19 28.38 4.88
N GLU A 366 -15.59 27.86 3.81
CA GLU A 366 -14.96 28.68 2.76
C GLU A 366 -15.99 29.55 2.01
N LEU A 367 -17.18 29.02 1.72
CA LEU A 367 -18.29 29.77 1.12
C LEU A 367 -18.75 30.90 2.03
N ARG A 368 -18.96 30.64 3.34
CA ARG A 368 -19.34 31.67 4.31
C ARG A 368 -18.28 32.76 4.47
N ALA A 369 -17.00 32.39 4.43
CA ALA A 369 -15.91 33.37 4.45
C ALA A 369 -15.94 34.26 3.20
N MET A 370 -16.17 33.67 2.02
CA MET A 370 -16.34 34.44 0.78
C MET A 370 -17.57 35.34 0.80
N GLU A 371 -18.69 34.91 1.39
CA GLU A 371 -19.88 35.74 1.59
C GLU A 371 -19.56 36.97 2.46
N ALA A 372 -18.85 36.80 3.57
CA ALA A 372 -18.43 37.91 4.43
C ALA A 372 -17.42 38.86 3.72
N GLU A 373 -16.48 38.31 2.96
CA GLU A 373 -15.56 39.11 2.12
C GLU A 373 -16.31 39.91 1.05
N ALA A 374 -17.36 39.31 0.45
CA ALA A 374 -18.21 39.95 -0.55
C ALA A 374 -19.02 41.10 0.05
N GLU A 375 -19.65 40.90 1.22
CA GLU A 375 -20.35 41.97 1.95
C GLU A 375 -19.42 43.15 2.29
N ALA A 376 -18.21 42.86 2.75
CA ALA A 376 -17.20 43.88 3.03
C ALA A 376 -16.78 44.64 1.76
N LEU A 377 -16.62 43.94 0.64
CA LEU A 377 -16.25 44.54 -0.64
C LEU A 377 -17.37 45.41 -1.20
N GLU A 378 -18.64 45.00 -1.08
CA GLU A 378 -19.79 45.79 -1.49
C GLU A 378 -19.86 47.10 -0.70
N ALA A 379 -19.73 47.03 0.64
CA ALA A 379 -19.74 48.21 1.49
C ALA A 379 -18.61 49.20 1.14
N VAL A 380 -17.41 48.70 0.81
CA VAL A 380 -16.27 49.53 0.40
C VAL A 380 -16.48 50.12 -0.99
N THR A 381 -17.04 49.35 -1.94
CA THR A 381 -17.34 49.82 -3.29
C THR A 381 -18.39 50.93 -3.28
N ALA A 382 -19.44 50.79 -2.47
CA ALA A 382 -20.45 51.84 -2.29
C ALA A 382 -19.84 53.13 -1.74
N ARG A 383 -18.90 53.05 -0.78
CA ARG A 383 -18.18 54.22 -0.28
C ARG A 383 -17.27 54.83 -1.34
N PHE A 384 -16.56 54.00 -2.11
CA PHE A 384 -15.68 54.43 -3.19
C PHE A 384 -16.42 55.30 -4.22
N ASP A 385 -17.62 54.90 -4.64
CA ASP A 385 -18.40 55.70 -5.59
C ASP A 385 -18.77 57.08 -5.04
N GLY A 386 -19.01 57.17 -3.73
CA GLY A 386 -19.24 58.43 -3.03
C GLY A 386 -18.06 59.41 -3.06
N TRP A 387 -16.85 58.97 -3.44
CA TRP A 387 -15.65 59.80 -3.51
C TRP A 387 -15.46 60.53 -4.85
N ARG A 388 -16.20 60.16 -5.91
CA ARG A 388 -16.09 60.84 -7.22
C ARG A 388 -16.35 62.35 -7.12
N PRO A 389 -17.41 62.83 -6.42
CA PRO A 389 -17.64 64.27 -6.25
C PRO A 389 -16.52 64.98 -5.47
N VAL A 390 -15.86 64.29 -4.52
CA VAL A 390 -14.75 64.87 -3.74
C VAL A 390 -13.57 65.17 -4.65
N LEU A 391 -13.26 64.26 -5.59
CA LEU A 391 -12.20 64.48 -6.56
C LEU A 391 -12.55 65.55 -7.59
N GLU A 392 -13.82 65.64 -8.01
CA GLU A 392 -14.29 66.73 -8.89
C GLU A 392 -14.10 68.11 -8.23
N GLU A 393 -14.47 68.22 -6.95
CA GLU A 393 -14.30 69.46 -6.17
C GLU A 393 -12.81 69.79 -5.96
N LEU A 394 -11.95 68.77 -5.76
CA LEU A 394 -10.51 68.95 -5.65
C LEU A 394 -9.88 69.40 -6.98
N ASP A 395 -10.26 68.78 -8.10
CA ASP A 395 -9.77 69.14 -9.44
C ASP A 395 -10.16 70.57 -9.80
N ALA A 396 -11.41 70.98 -9.50
CA ALA A 396 -11.87 72.36 -9.65
C ALA A 396 -11.07 73.35 -8.78
N THR A 397 -10.80 73.00 -7.52
CA THR A 397 -10.01 73.83 -6.60
C THR A 397 -8.56 73.96 -7.06
N LEU A 398 -7.96 72.87 -7.54
CA LEU A 398 -6.61 72.87 -8.11
C LEU A 398 -6.56 73.71 -9.39
N ALA A 399 -7.57 73.64 -10.26
CA ALA A 399 -7.63 74.47 -11.46
C ALA A 399 -7.72 75.96 -11.12
N ALA A 400 -8.54 76.34 -10.14
CA ALA A 400 -8.72 77.72 -9.72
C ALA A 400 -7.52 78.29 -8.96
N HIS A 401 -6.84 77.46 -8.15
CA HIS A 401 -5.82 77.90 -7.18
C HIS A 401 -4.51 77.10 -7.26
N HIS A 402 -4.08 76.71 -8.47
CA HIS A 402 -2.92 75.81 -8.69
C HIS A 402 -1.60 76.27 -8.06
N ALA A 403 -1.37 77.58 -7.89
CA ALA A 403 -0.16 78.14 -7.30
C ALA A 403 -0.25 78.34 -5.77
N HIS A 404 -1.39 78.05 -5.14
CA HIS A 404 -1.60 78.30 -3.72
C HIS A 404 -0.97 77.21 -2.83
N PRO A 405 -0.03 77.54 -1.91
CA PRO A 405 0.68 76.54 -1.12
C PRO A 405 -0.21 75.60 -0.30
N LEU A 406 -1.28 76.13 0.33
CA LEU A 406 -2.21 75.31 1.12
C LEU A 406 -2.96 74.27 0.28
N VAL A 407 -3.30 74.59 -0.98
CA VAL A 407 -4.02 73.68 -1.87
C VAL A 407 -3.07 72.58 -2.35
N ALA A 408 -1.82 72.92 -2.66
CA ALA A 408 -0.78 71.95 -3.03
C ALA A 408 -0.44 70.99 -1.88
N ASP A 409 -0.34 71.51 -0.65
CA ASP A 409 -0.05 70.71 0.55
C ASP A 409 -1.22 69.77 0.90
N PHE A 410 -2.46 70.27 0.84
CA PHE A 410 -3.65 69.44 1.02
C PHE A 410 -3.70 68.31 -0.02
N HIS A 411 -3.46 68.62 -1.30
CA HIS A 411 -3.45 67.62 -2.37
C HIS A 411 -2.36 66.55 -2.18
N ALA A 412 -1.16 66.95 -1.73
CA ALA A 412 -0.08 66.01 -1.44
C ALA A 412 -0.40 65.13 -0.21
N THR A 413 -0.94 65.73 0.85
CA THR A 413 -1.34 65.04 2.07
C THR A 413 -2.45 64.03 1.81
N LEU A 414 -3.49 64.44 1.08
CA LEU A 414 -4.60 63.57 0.72
C LEU A 414 -4.12 62.37 -0.11
N ALA A 415 -3.20 62.57 -1.06
CA ALA A 415 -2.63 61.46 -1.82
C ALA A 415 -1.89 60.46 -0.91
N ALA A 416 -1.09 60.95 0.05
CA ALA A 416 -0.38 60.12 1.01
C ALA A 416 -1.34 59.38 1.96
N GLU A 417 -2.41 60.03 2.41
CA GLU A 417 -3.44 59.41 3.26
C GLU A 417 -4.24 58.34 2.52
N ILE A 418 -4.58 58.56 1.23
CA ILE A 418 -5.23 57.53 0.40
C ILE A 418 -4.31 56.31 0.27
N ASP A 419 -3.02 56.49 -0.02
CA ASP A 419 -2.08 55.38 -0.12
C ASP A 419 -1.86 54.66 1.23
N ALA A 420 -1.84 55.40 2.36
CA ALA A 420 -1.57 54.83 3.69
C ALA A 420 -2.80 54.14 4.32
N GLN A 421 -3.99 54.73 4.19
CA GLN A 421 -5.20 54.28 4.87
C GLN A 421 -6.16 53.51 3.96
N GLY A 422 -6.11 53.75 2.65
CA GLY A 422 -6.91 53.07 1.63
C GLY A 422 -8.40 53.04 1.96
N ARG A 423 -8.92 51.84 2.25
CA ARG A 423 -10.34 51.58 2.53
C ARG A 423 -10.88 52.30 3.76
N ARG A 424 -10.02 52.57 4.75
CA ARG A 424 -10.44 53.22 6.00
C ARG A 424 -10.83 54.66 5.75
N LEU A 425 -10.00 55.38 4.99
CA LEU A 425 -10.24 56.76 4.61
C LEU A 425 -11.56 56.92 3.85
N LEU A 426 -11.97 55.91 3.06
CA LEU A 426 -13.24 55.96 2.34
C LEU A 426 -14.46 56.21 3.25
N GLY A 427 -14.39 55.78 4.51
CA GLY A 427 -15.44 56.03 5.52
C GLY A 427 -15.48 57.48 6.03
N ASP A 428 -14.38 58.22 5.92
CA ASP A 428 -14.23 59.58 6.43
C ASP A 428 -14.46 60.65 5.34
N ARG A 429 -15.16 60.28 4.27
CA ARG A 429 -15.44 61.14 3.10
C ARG A 429 -15.89 62.54 3.50
N ASP A 430 -16.86 62.65 4.39
CA ASP A 430 -17.48 63.93 4.74
C ASP A 430 -16.50 64.84 5.49
N HIS A 431 -15.60 64.26 6.28
CA HIS A 431 -14.53 65.00 6.94
C HIS A 431 -13.52 65.55 5.93
N VAL A 432 -13.10 64.73 4.97
CA VAL A 432 -12.17 65.14 3.90
C VAL A 432 -12.80 66.22 3.02
N LEU A 433 -14.07 66.08 2.67
CA LEU A 433 -14.80 67.08 1.88
C LEU A 433 -14.94 68.41 2.64
N ALA A 434 -15.21 68.38 3.94
CA ALA A 434 -15.25 69.59 4.77
C ALA A 434 -13.88 70.27 4.85
N ALA A 435 -12.80 69.50 5.00
CA ALA A 435 -11.44 70.00 5.00
C ALA A 435 -11.06 70.63 3.65
N LEU A 436 -11.39 69.98 2.53
CA LEU A 436 -11.21 70.52 1.18
C LEU A 436 -11.92 71.86 1.01
N ARG A 437 -13.18 71.96 1.44
CA ARG A 437 -13.97 73.21 1.38
C ARG A 437 -13.36 74.33 2.21
N ALA A 438 -12.84 74.02 3.39
CA ALA A 438 -12.16 75.00 4.23
C ALA A 438 -10.87 75.52 3.57
N VAL A 439 -10.08 74.63 2.95
CA VAL A 439 -8.87 74.99 2.20
C VAL A 439 -9.21 75.83 0.97
N ALA A 440 -10.23 75.43 0.20
CA ALA A 440 -10.70 76.16 -0.98
C ALA A 440 -11.19 77.57 -0.60
N HIS A 441 -12.00 77.69 0.47
CA HIS A 441 -12.47 78.98 0.97
C HIS A 441 -11.32 79.88 1.40
N ARG A 442 -10.32 79.34 2.11
CA ARG A 442 -9.13 80.10 2.52
C ARG A 442 -8.31 80.58 1.32
N ALA A 443 -8.10 79.72 0.33
CA ALA A 443 -7.36 80.07 -0.88
C ALA A 443 -8.08 81.17 -1.70
N ALA A 444 -9.41 81.16 -1.74
CA ALA A 444 -10.20 82.21 -2.38
C ALA A 444 -10.02 83.57 -1.68
N LEU A 445 -10.09 83.61 -0.33
CA LEU A 445 -9.87 84.84 0.44
C LEU A 445 -8.44 85.40 0.25
N ASP A 446 -7.43 84.54 0.26
CA ASP A 446 -6.04 84.95 0.07
C ASP A 446 -5.80 85.45 -1.38
N ALA A 447 -6.47 84.84 -2.38
CA ALA A 447 -6.43 85.28 -3.77
C ALA A 447 -7.13 86.64 -3.98
N GLU A 448 -8.29 86.86 -3.36
CA GLU A 448 -8.98 88.16 -3.37
C GLU A 448 -8.10 89.25 -2.74
N ALA A 449 -7.51 88.98 -1.57
CA ALA A 449 -6.59 89.91 -0.92
C ALA A 449 -5.34 90.20 -1.78
N ALA A 450 -4.79 89.19 -2.47
CA ALA A 450 -3.70 89.39 -3.42
C ALA A 450 -4.12 90.22 -4.64
N ALA A 451 -5.34 90.00 -5.17
CA ALA A 451 -5.87 90.77 -6.30
C ALA A 451 -6.11 92.24 -5.93
N VAL A 452 -6.62 92.52 -4.72
CA VAL A 452 -6.78 93.88 -4.19
C VAL A 452 -5.41 94.55 -4.06
N ARG A 453 -4.42 93.90 -3.42
CA ARG A 453 -3.05 94.44 -3.32
C ARG A 453 -2.43 94.71 -4.69
N ALA A 454 -2.58 93.79 -5.64
CA ALA A 454 -2.08 93.98 -7.01
C ALA A 454 -2.83 95.07 -7.79
N ALA A 455 -4.10 95.34 -7.47
CA ALA A 455 -4.83 96.47 -8.04
C ALA A 455 -4.36 97.80 -7.45
N GLU A 456 -4.16 97.85 -6.13
CA GLU A 456 -3.58 99.01 -5.43
C GLU A 456 -2.16 99.31 -5.93
N GLU A 457 -1.30 98.30 -6.08
CA GLU A 457 0.05 98.44 -6.65
C GLU A 457 0.02 98.91 -8.10
N ARG A 458 -0.90 98.40 -8.94
CA ARG A 458 -1.08 98.88 -10.33
C ARG A 458 -1.57 100.33 -10.36
N GLN A 459 -2.46 100.72 -9.46
CA GLN A 459 -2.95 102.09 -9.37
C GLN A 459 -1.84 103.02 -8.86
N ALA A 460 -1.06 102.61 -7.87
CA ALA A 460 0.10 103.34 -7.38
C ALA A 460 1.18 103.49 -8.47
N ALA A 461 1.44 102.42 -9.24
CA ALA A 461 2.34 102.46 -10.39
C ALA A 461 1.81 103.36 -11.52
N ALA A 462 0.50 103.36 -11.78
CA ALA A 462 -0.12 104.26 -12.75
C ALA A 462 -0.07 105.73 -12.30
N MET A 463 -0.28 106.01 -11.01
CA MET A 463 -0.11 107.36 -10.45
C MET A 463 1.35 107.80 -10.46
N ALA A 464 2.30 106.92 -10.17
CA ALA A 464 3.73 107.20 -10.27
C ALA A 464 4.18 107.43 -11.72
N ALA A 465 3.64 106.69 -12.69
CA ALA A 465 3.88 106.90 -14.11
C ALA A 465 3.24 108.18 -14.64
N ALA A 466 2.07 108.57 -14.12
CA ALA A 466 1.43 109.86 -14.44
C ALA A 466 2.13 111.07 -13.80
N ALA A 467 2.86 110.86 -12.70
CA ALA A 467 3.69 111.87 -12.05
C ALA A 467 5.13 111.95 -12.63
N ALA A 468 5.50 111.05 -13.55
CA ALA A 468 6.75 111.16 -14.29
C ALA A 468 6.62 112.25 -15.37
N PRO A 469 7.54 113.24 -15.44
CA PRO A 469 7.47 114.30 -16.43
C PRO A 469 7.65 113.74 -17.84
N GLY A 470 6.68 114.01 -18.72
CA GLY A 470 6.82 113.76 -20.15
C GLY A 470 7.92 114.67 -20.75
N PRO A 471 8.76 114.17 -21.66
CA PRO A 471 9.76 114.98 -22.35
C PRO A 471 9.07 115.86 -23.40
N ASP A 472 8.96 117.17 -23.12
CA ASP A 472 8.66 118.16 -24.15
C ASP A 472 9.94 118.56 -24.89
N ALA A 473 9.86 118.40 -26.20
CA ALA A 473 10.85 118.74 -27.21
C ALA A 473 10.90 120.26 -27.49
N GLY A 474 12.06 120.77 -27.94
CA GLY A 474 12.06 121.93 -28.84
C GLY A 474 13.32 122.80 -28.97
N TRP A 475 14.07 122.56 -30.06
CA TRP A 475 14.77 123.54 -30.95
C TRP A 475 16.25 123.96 -30.72
N GLN A 476 17.13 123.33 -31.51
CA GLN A 476 18.10 123.88 -32.50
C GLN A 476 18.92 125.16 -32.17
N THR A 477 20.27 125.10 -32.25
CA THR A 477 21.07 125.49 -33.44
C THR A 477 22.57 125.17 -33.31
N ALA A 478 23.20 125.00 -34.47
CA ALA A 478 24.54 124.48 -34.76
C ALA A 478 25.71 125.51 -34.63
N LEU A 479 26.97 125.03 -34.56
CA LEU A 479 27.95 125.11 -35.67
C LEU A 479 29.38 124.59 -35.31
N ILE A 480 29.84 123.65 -36.16
CA ILE A 480 31.19 123.44 -36.77
C ILE A 480 32.37 122.78 -36.02
N GLY A 481 32.75 121.62 -36.58
CA GLY A 481 34.09 121.27 -37.12
C GLY A 481 34.75 120.06 -36.44
N ASP A 482 35.20 118.98 -37.08
CA ASP A 482 35.28 118.50 -38.47
C ASP A 482 35.61 116.99 -38.43
N GLY A 483 35.30 116.25 -39.50
CA GLY A 483 36.19 115.17 -39.97
C GLY A 483 35.75 113.70 -39.92
N GLU A 484 35.14 113.25 -41.01
CA GLU A 484 35.29 111.95 -41.71
C GLU A 484 34.47 110.68 -41.32
N LEU A 485 34.22 109.90 -42.38
CA LEU A 485 33.09 109.01 -42.73
C LEU A 485 33.50 107.49 -42.68
N PRO A 486 32.59 106.50 -42.94
CA PRO A 486 32.43 105.21 -42.24
C PRO A 486 32.70 104.01 -43.20
N PRO A 487 32.06 102.80 -43.16
CA PRO A 487 31.17 102.13 -42.19
C PRO A 487 31.50 100.64 -41.91
N ASP A 488 30.79 100.01 -40.96
CA ASP A 488 30.05 98.75 -41.21
C ASP A 488 29.14 98.37 -40.02
N GLY A 489 27.93 97.91 -40.36
CA GLY A 489 26.90 97.48 -39.43
C GLY A 489 26.78 95.95 -39.31
N GLY A 490 25.99 95.47 -38.36
CA GLY A 490 25.60 94.06 -38.31
C GLY A 490 25.06 93.59 -36.97
N ALA A 491 23.73 93.56 -36.90
CA ALA A 491 22.85 93.03 -35.87
C ALA A 491 23.25 91.70 -35.18
N GLY A 492 22.79 91.53 -33.94
CA GLY A 492 22.59 90.22 -33.33
C GLY A 492 21.41 90.23 -32.35
N PRO A 493 20.31 89.49 -32.63
CA PRO A 493 19.28 89.21 -31.65
C PRO A 493 19.34 87.75 -31.15
N ALA A 494 18.53 87.54 -30.12
CA ALA A 494 18.39 86.34 -29.30
C ALA A 494 17.62 85.17 -29.95
N ALA A 495 17.74 84.04 -29.25
CA ALA A 495 16.76 82.99 -29.02
C ALA A 495 16.27 82.13 -30.21
N ALA A 496 16.61 80.84 -30.13
CA ALA A 496 15.95 79.77 -30.86
C ALA A 496 15.16 78.87 -29.89
N GLN A 497 13.86 78.73 -30.16
CA GLN A 497 13.01 77.61 -29.75
C GLN A 497 13.11 76.48 -30.80
N THR A 498 12.54 75.33 -30.43
CA THR A 498 12.17 74.14 -31.24
C THR A 498 13.30 73.13 -31.47
N GLY A 499 13.13 71.82 -31.36
CA GLY A 499 11.96 70.95 -31.13
C GLY A 499 12.43 69.49 -31.28
N GLY A 500 11.60 68.49 -30.95
CA GLY A 500 11.92 67.10 -31.32
C GLY A 500 11.10 66.00 -30.64
N ARG A 501 9.96 65.64 -31.25
CA ARG A 501 9.44 64.24 -31.27
C ARG A 501 10.54 63.33 -31.84
N GLY A 502 10.77 62.06 -31.52
CA GLY A 502 9.97 61.00 -30.90
C GLY A 502 10.19 59.73 -31.74
N HIS A 503 10.72 58.64 -31.19
CA HIS A 503 10.57 57.28 -31.74
C HIS A 503 11.17 56.21 -30.80
N ALA A 504 10.37 55.22 -30.47
CA ALA A 504 10.80 53.84 -30.18
C ALA A 504 10.48 53.00 -31.44
N PRO A 505 11.06 51.80 -31.70
CA PRO A 505 10.79 50.62 -30.87
C PRO A 505 11.86 49.48 -30.87
N ALA A 506 11.55 48.43 -30.08
CA ALA A 506 11.91 47.00 -30.21
C ALA A 506 13.41 46.61 -30.14
N GLY A 507 13.86 45.51 -29.55
CA GLY A 507 13.27 44.29 -29.01
C GLY A 507 14.40 43.25 -29.01
N GLY A 508 14.63 42.52 -27.91
CA GLY A 508 14.60 41.06 -27.99
C GLY A 508 15.60 40.37 -27.04
N ALA A 509 15.10 39.28 -26.47
CA ALA A 509 15.67 38.29 -25.53
C ALA A 509 16.99 37.63 -26.00
N GLY A 510 17.78 36.90 -25.19
CA GLY A 510 17.61 36.37 -23.83
C GLY A 510 18.69 35.32 -23.51
N ASN A 511 18.52 34.68 -22.34
CA ASN A 511 19.26 33.56 -21.73
C ASN A 511 20.61 33.90 -21.05
N PRO A 512 21.00 33.23 -19.93
CA PRO A 512 20.91 31.78 -19.71
C PRO A 512 20.31 31.35 -18.36
N ASP A 513 19.76 30.12 -18.30
CA ASP A 513 20.20 29.19 -17.27
C ASP A 513 19.98 27.73 -17.68
N ALA A 514 21.08 27.01 -17.74
CA ALA A 514 21.19 25.57 -17.86
C ALA A 514 21.78 25.07 -16.55
N GLY A 515 21.18 24.04 -15.96
CA GLY A 515 21.69 23.44 -14.72
C GLY A 515 20.85 22.28 -14.23
N ALA A 516 20.85 21.20 -15.00
CA ALA A 516 20.36 19.88 -14.61
C ALA A 516 21.14 19.31 -13.40
N ALA A 517 20.52 18.41 -12.63
CA ALA A 517 20.94 17.01 -12.59
C ALA A 517 20.19 16.20 -11.50
N ALA A 518 19.88 14.95 -11.92
CA ALA A 518 19.89 13.70 -11.16
C ALA A 518 18.87 13.46 -10.05
#